data_AF-A0A7Y6Y1L3-F1
#
_entry.id   AF-A0A7Y6Y1L3-F1
#
_cell.length_a   1.000
_cell.length_b   1.000
_cell.length_c   1.000
_cell.angle_alpha   90.00
_cell.angle_beta   90.00
_cell.angle_gamma   90.00
#
_symmetry.space_group_name_H-M   'P 1'
#
loop_
_entity.id
_entity.type
_entity.pdbx_description
1 polymer ?
#
loop_
_entity_poly.entity_id
_entity_poly.type
_entity_poly.pdbx_seq_one_letter_code
_entity_poly.pdbx_strand_id
1 'polypeptide(L)'
;MTQGHSATAVFPMKGAIVACLAFATSACGGTGDLWQGEEVLVEARQVTLERNVEGVSEDNRALKDRFNALERLYVDLVRHVRNQDQALDSLEKKLANFQKDPETEAALRRVRNDLSGVRKDVKSLENRLFSVEAIDRNVNYQKAAPAKQDTAPAQQQAQPQDTSMQNDTAPTGTSQTSADVQTGNLGTPVSQAMPASDQTYYGAHLASYRSKDQVSGGWSALYRAFSNELEGLQPLIYTQSQDGIGTFLRLIVGPLEREEDAELLCENIRASGGEQYCRVSEYQGEPIK
;
A
#
# COMPACT_ATOMS: atom_id res chain seq x y z
N MET A 1 10.51 -42.15 -14.39
CA MET A 1 10.68 -41.93 -15.85
C MET A 1 9.48 -41.15 -16.34
N THR A 2 9.56 -39.82 -16.35
CA THR A 2 8.53 -38.95 -16.94
C THR A 2 9.26 -37.77 -17.55
N GLN A 3 9.16 -37.68 -18.87
CA GLN A 3 9.96 -36.79 -19.72
C GLN A 3 9.47 -35.36 -19.62
N GLY A 4 10.43 -34.44 -19.49
CA GLY A 4 10.23 -33.00 -19.57
C GLY A 4 9.88 -32.55 -20.98
N HIS A 5 8.99 -31.57 -21.07
CA HIS A 5 8.74 -30.80 -22.28
C HIS A 5 9.03 -29.34 -21.96
N SER A 6 10.21 -28.89 -22.36
CA SER A 6 10.61 -27.48 -22.35
C SER A 6 10.02 -26.83 -23.61
N ALA A 7 9.13 -25.85 -23.43
CA ALA A 7 8.65 -25.02 -24.52
C ALA A 7 9.41 -23.69 -24.52
N THR A 8 10.46 -23.61 -25.33
CA THR A 8 11.16 -22.36 -25.68
C THR A 8 10.26 -21.52 -26.60
N ALA A 9 9.69 -20.44 -26.08
CA ALA A 9 9.03 -19.42 -26.89
C ALA A 9 10.08 -18.44 -27.44
N VAL A 10 10.41 -18.61 -28.71
CA VAL A 10 11.23 -17.68 -29.51
C VAL A 10 10.32 -16.56 -30.01
N PHE A 11 10.53 -15.33 -29.53
CA PHE A 11 9.90 -14.14 -30.10
C PHE A 11 10.68 -13.69 -31.35
N PRO A 12 10.04 -13.49 -32.52
CA PRO A 12 10.70 -12.89 -33.66
C PRO A 12 10.72 -11.37 -33.50
N MET A 13 11.88 -10.82 -33.11
CA MET A 13 12.21 -9.42 -33.38
C MET A 13 12.34 -9.25 -34.90
N LYS A 14 11.31 -8.69 -35.55
CA LYS A 14 11.41 -8.17 -36.92
C LYS A 14 11.52 -6.65 -36.84
N GLY A 15 12.76 -6.18 -36.88
CA GLY A 15 13.10 -4.77 -36.88
C GLY A 15 14.53 -4.54 -37.34
N ALA A 16 14.90 -5.13 -38.48
CA ALA A 16 16.17 -4.85 -39.16
C ALA A 16 15.86 -4.09 -40.45
N ILE A 17 15.87 -2.76 -40.38
CA ILE A 17 15.92 -1.89 -41.56
C ILE A 17 17.37 -1.92 -42.04
N VAL A 18 17.66 -2.82 -42.98
CA VAL A 18 18.93 -2.85 -43.70
C VAL A 18 18.80 -1.91 -44.90
N ALA A 19 19.31 -0.70 -44.75
CA ALA A 19 19.52 0.23 -45.86
C ALA A 19 20.76 -0.21 -46.66
N CYS A 20 20.58 -1.11 -47.62
CA CYS A 20 21.59 -1.38 -48.65
C CYS A 20 21.44 -0.38 -49.79
N LEU A 21 22.11 0.77 -49.65
CA LEU A 21 22.35 1.72 -50.73
C LEU A 21 23.54 1.22 -51.56
N ALA A 22 23.27 0.38 -52.55
CA ALA A 22 24.25 0.00 -53.57
C ALA A 22 24.14 0.94 -54.77
N PHE A 23 24.98 1.98 -54.78
CA PHE A 23 25.29 2.74 -55.99
C PHE A 23 26.23 1.91 -56.87
N ALA A 24 25.70 1.26 -57.89
CA ALA A 24 26.49 0.70 -58.98
C ALA A 24 26.31 1.58 -60.23
N THR A 25 27.21 2.53 -60.38
CA THR A 25 27.43 3.27 -61.63
C THR A 25 28.28 2.40 -62.57
N SER A 26 27.69 1.87 -63.63
CA SER A 26 28.47 1.43 -64.80
C SER A 26 27.77 1.87 -66.08
N ALA A 27 28.38 2.87 -66.71
CA ALA A 27 28.06 3.36 -68.04
C ALA A 27 28.40 2.32 -69.11
N CYS A 28 27.51 2.15 -70.10
CA CYS A 28 27.80 2.27 -71.54
C CYS A 28 26.64 1.70 -72.38
N GLY A 29 26.04 2.55 -73.21
CA GLY A 29 25.47 2.16 -74.52
C GLY A 29 24.08 1.53 -74.52
N GLY A 30 23.04 2.35 -74.64
CA GLY A 30 21.70 1.90 -75.01
C GLY A 30 20.63 2.95 -74.74
N THR A 31 20.41 3.89 -75.66
CA THR A 31 19.34 4.90 -75.59
C THR A 31 17.95 4.33 -75.94
N GLY A 32 17.67 3.08 -75.54
CA GLY A 32 16.47 2.34 -75.94
C GLY A 32 15.37 2.23 -74.87
N ASP A 33 15.71 2.14 -73.58
CA ASP A 33 14.74 1.66 -72.57
C ASP A 33 14.67 2.53 -71.30
N LEU A 34 14.77 3.85 -71.44
CA LEU A 34 14.68 4.76 -70.28
C LEU A 34 13.27 4.82 -69.65
N TRP A 35 12.25 4.25 -70.31
CA TRP A 35 10.86 4.23 -69.83
C TRP A 35 10.48 2.93 -69.12
N GLN A 36 11.29 1.86 -69.19
CA GLN A 36 11.01 0.60 -68.49
C GLN A 36 11.35 0.67 -67.00
N GLY A 37 12.18 1.61 -66.56
CA GLY A 37 12.57 1.75 -65.15
C GLY A 37 11.49 2.32 -64.23
N GLU A 38 10.59 3.17 -64.76
CA GLU A 38 9.53 3.81 -63.97
C GLU A 38 8.35 2.86 -63.73
N GLU A 39 8.01 2.02 -64.72
CA GLU A 39 6.96 1.00 -64.61
C GLU A 39 7.28 -0.04 -63.53
N VAL A 40 8.52 -0.53 -63.47
CA VAL A 40 8.98 -1.47 -62.43
C VAL A 40 8.92 -0.85 -61.03
N LEU A 41 9.12 0.46 -60.91
CA LEU A 41 9.06 1.16 -59.63
C LEU A 41 7.62 1.35 -59.13
N VAL A 42 6.67 1.54 -60.05
CA VAL A 42 5.24 1.62 -59.74
C VAL A 42 4.71 0.25 -59.27
N GLU A 43 5.07 -0.83 -59.97
CA GLU A 43 4.67 -2.19 -59.56
C GLU A 43 5.22 -2.56 -58.17
N ALA A 44 6.49 -2.27 -57.89
CA ALA A 44 7.09 -2.54 -56.59
C ALA A 44 6.40 -1.77 -55.44
N ARG A 45 6.00 -0.51 -55.71
CA ARG A 45 5.23 0.30 -54.74
C ARG A 45 3.82 -0.24 -54.55
N GLN A 46 3.16 -0.65 -55.63
CA GLN A 46 1.81 -1.22 -55.56
C GLN A 46 1.79 -2.51 -54.71
N VAL A 47 2.69 -3.45 -54.97
CA VAL A 47 2.79 -4.69 -54.18
C VAL A 47 3.06 -4.42 -52.70
N THR A 48 3.89 -3.41 -52.39
CA THR A 48 4.14 -2.99 -51.01
C THR A 48 2.89 -2.41 -50.36
N LEU A 49 2.12 -1.61 -51.10
CA LEU A 49 0.87 -1.03 -50.62
C LEU A 49 -0.17 -2.11 -50.34
N GLU A 50 -0.34 -3.06 -51.25
CA GLU A 50 -1.27 -4.19 -51.10
C GLU A 50 -0.93 -5.03 -49.86
N ARG A 51 0.36 -5.36 -49.66
CA ARG A 51 0.82 -6.07 -48.46
C ARG A 51 0.57 -5.30 -47.17
N ASN A 52 0.75 -3.98 -47.18
CA ASN A 52 0.46 -3.14 -46.01
C ASN A 52 -1.04 -3.07 -45.72
N VAL A 53 -1.89 -3.01 -46.75
CA VAL A 53 -3.35 -3.03 -46.61
C VAL A 53 -3.82 -4.36 -46.04
N GLU A 54 -3.27 -5.49 -46.51
CA GLU A 54 -3.54 -6.81 -45.94
C GLU A 54 -3.14 -6.88 -44.47
N GLY A 55 -1.94 -6.40 -44.11
CA GLY A 55 -1.48 -6.36 -42.72
C GLY A 55 -2.40 -5.53 -41.81
N VAL A 56 -2.82 -4.35 -42.27
CA VAL A 56 -3.77 -3.51 -41.52
C VAL A 56 -5.13 -4.20 -41.34
N SER A 57 -5.59 -4.95 -42.35
CA SER A 57 -6.84 -5.72 -42.26
C SER A 57 -6.74 -6.87 -41.25
N GLU A 58 -5.61 -7.58 -41.20
CA GLU A 58 -5.35 -8.61 -40.18
C GLU A 58 -5.29 -8.04 -38.77
N ASP A 59 -4.58 -6.93 -38.58
CA ASP A 59 -4.49 -6.25 -37.29
C ASP A 59 -5.85 -5.76 -36.80
N ASN A 60 -6.68 -5.22 -37.70
CA ASN A 60 -8.04 -4.78 -37.36
C ASN A 60 -8.92 -5.98 -36.97
N ARG A 61 -8.79 -7.12 -37.66
CA ARG A 61 -9.49 -8.35 -37.28
C ARG A 61 -9.05 -8.85 -35.90
N ALA A 62 -7.75 -8.86 -35.63
CA ALA A 62 -7.20 -9.26 -34.34
C ALA A 62 -7.65 -8.31 -33.21
N LEU A 63 -7.72 -7.01 -33.47
CA LEU A 63 -8.21 -6.02 -32.52
C LEU A 63 -9.70 -6.24 -32.21
N LYS A 64 -10.51 -6.52 -33.24
CA LYS A 64 -11.93 -6.85 -33.08
C LYS A 64 -12.14 -8.11 -32.25
N ASP A 65 -11.32 -9.14 -32.47
CA ASP A 65 -11.39 -10.38 -31.68
C ASP A 65 -11.02 -10.14 -30.20
N ARG A 66 -10.02 -9.29 -29.93
CA ARG A 66 -9.66 -8.87 -28.56
C ARG A 66 -10.76 -8.06 -27.90
N PHE A 67 -11.41 -7.16 -28.64
CA PHE A 67 -12.54 -6.38 -28.14
C PHE A 67 -13.71 -7.29 -27.77
N ASN A 68 -14.07 -8.22 -28.64
CA ASN A 68 -15.12 -9.22 -28.36
C ASN A 68 -14.78 -10.10 -27.15
N ALA A 69 -13.51 -10.43 -26.94
CA ALA A 69 -13.07 -11.17 -25.76
C ALA A 69 -13.22 -10.34 -24.46
N LEU A 70 -12.90 -9.04 -24.52
CA LEU A 70 -13.11 -8.12 -23.40
C LEU A 70 -14.60 -7.95 -23.06
N GLU A 71 -15.48 -7.85 -24.05
CA GLU A 71 -16.92 -7.79 -23.82
C GLU A 71 -17.44 -9.04 -23.09
N ARG A 72 -16.95 -10.23 -23.46
CA ARG A 72 -17.31 -11.48 -22.76
C ARG A 72 -16.85 -11.47 -21.31
N LEU A 73 -15.61 -11.05 -21.05
CA LEU A 73 -15.07 -10.94 -19.70
C LEU A 73 -15.86 -9.93 -18.85
N TYR A 74 -16.26 -8.81 -19.44
CA TYR A 74 -17.09 -7.82 -18.73
C TYR A 74 -18.46 -8.39 -18.36
N VAL A 75 -19.14 -9.08 -19.29
CA VAL A 75 -20.44 -9.71 -19.02
C VAL A 75 -20.33 -10.78 -17.92
N ASP A 76 -19.27 -11.59 -17.93
CA ASP A 76 -19.03 -12.60 -16.90
C ASP A 76 -18.72 -11.97 -15.54
N LEU A 77 -17.96 -10.87 -15.50
CA LEU A 77 -17.71 -10.11 -14.27
C LEU A 77 -19.01 -9.55 -13.67
N VAL A 78 -19.86 -8.93 -14.49
CA VAL A 78 -21.17 -8.41 -14.04
C VAL A 78 -22.07 -9.54 -13.53
N ARG A 79 -22.04 -10.72 -14.16
CA ARG A 79 -22.75 -11.90 -13.66
C ARG A 79 -22.21 -12.34 -12.30
N HIS A 80 -20.90 -12.35 -12.12
CA HIS A 80 -20.26 -12.75 -10.85
C HIS A 80 -20.64 -11.81 -9.71
N VAL A 81 -20.59 -10.50 -9.93
CA VAL A 81 -20.98 -9.48 -8.94
C VAL A 81 -22.44 -9.68 -8.52
N ARG A 82 -23.37 -9.84 -9.47
CA ARG A 82 -24.78 -10.11 -9.15
C ARG A 82 -24.99 -11.38 -8.35
N ASN A 83 -24.22 -12.44 -8.62
CA ASN A 83 -24.28 -13.68 -7.85
C ASN A 83 -23.76 -13.48 -6.42
N GLN A 84 -22.72 -12.66 -6.22
CA GLN A 84 -22.22 -12.31 -4.90
C GLN A 84 -23.24 -11.48 -4.11
N ASP A 85 -23.90 -10.51 -4.73
CA ASP A 85 -24.96 -9.71 -4.10
C ASP A 85 -26.11 -10.61 -3.61
N GLN A 86 -26.57 -11.55 -4.44
CA GLN A 86 -27.60 -12.51 -4.05
C GLN A 86 -27.15 -13.42 -2.89
N ALA A 87 -25.87 -13.80 -2.86
CA ALA A 87 -25.31 -14.57 -1.76
C ALA A 87 -25.29 -13.76 -0.45
N LEU A 88 -24.91 -12.49 -0.51
CA LEU A 88 -24.94 -11.56 0.63
C LEU A 88 -26.37 -11.36 1.14
N ASP A 89 -27.34 -11.10 0.26
CA ASP A 89 -28.77 -11.00 0.62
C ASP A 89 -29.27 -12.27 1.32
N SER A 90 -28.82 -13.44 0.86
CA SER A 90 -29.20 -14.73 1.47
C SER A 90 -28.61 -14.90 2.86
N LEU A 91 -27.38 -14.41 3.08
CA LEU A 91 -26.71 -14.44 4.38
C LEU A 91 -27.36 -13.44 5.34
N GLU A 92 -27.71 -12.24 4.87
CA GLU A 92 -28.41 -11.23 5.66
C GLU A 92 -29.77 -11.76 6.11
N LYS A 93 -30.54 -12.40 5.22
CA LYS A 93 -31.81 -13.06 5.60
C LYS A 93 -31.61 -14.17 6.62
N LYS A 94 -30.57 -15.00 6.46
CA LYS A 94 -30.22 -16.03 7.46
C LYS A 94 -29.87 -15.39 8.80
N LEU A 95 -29.07 -14.32 8.80
CA LEU A 95 -28.70 -13.59 10.01
C LEU A 95 -29.91 -12.99 10.71
N ALA A 96 -30.83 -12.38 9.94
CA ALA A 96 -32.08 -11.84 10.47
C ALA A 96 -32.99 -12.94 11.05
N ASN A 97 -32.99 -14.15 10.47
CA ASN A 97 -33.72 -15.29 11.01
C ASN A 97 -33.06 -15.82 12.30
N PHE A 98 -31.74 -15.89 12.36
CA PHE A 98 -31.02 -16.26 13.58
C PHE A 98 -31.26 -15.27 14.72
N GLN A 99 -31.27 -13.97 14.44
CA GLN A 99 -31.60 -12.95 15.45
C GLN A 99 -33.03 -13.07 15.99
N LYS A 100 -33.95 -13.64 15.20
CA LYS A 100 -35.34 -13.87 15.60
C LYS A 100 -35.56 -15.18 16.32
N ASP A 101 -34.55 -16.04 16.43
CA ASP A 101 -34.69 -17.32 17.11
C ASP A 101 -34.69 -17.12 18.63
N PRO A 102 -35.85 -17.21 19.31
CA PRO A 102 -35.96 -16.96 20.74
C PRO A 102 -35.14 -17.97 21.56
N GLU A 103 -34.80 -19.13 21.00
CA GLU A 103 -33.93 -20.10 21.68
C GLU A 103 -32.50 -19.60 21.79
N THR A 104 -31.97 -18.95 20.74
CA THR A 104 -30.61 -18.39 20.77
C THR A 104 -30.52 -17.20 21.73
N GLU A 105 -31.54 -16.34 21.77
CA GLU A 105 -31.60 -15.24 22.74
C GLU A 105 -31.74 -15.77 24.18
N ALA A 106 -32.58 -16.79 24.39
CA ALA A 106 -32.72 -17.44 25.70
C ALA A 106 -31.42 -18.12 26.13
N ALA A 107 -30.70 -18.78 25.22
CA ALA A 107 -29.39 -19.38 25.49
C ALA A 107 -28.35 -18.32 25.87
N LEU A 108 -28.28 -17.20 25.13
CA LEU A 108 -27.39 -16.08 25.46
C LEU A 108 -27.70 -15.47 26.84
N ARG A 109 -28.99 -15.38 27.20
CA ARG A 109 -29.40 -14.93 28.54
C ARG A 109 -28.96 -15.91 29.63
N ARG A 110 -29.08 -17.22 29.42
CA ARG A 110 -28.59 -18.24 30.38
C ARG A 110 -27.08 -18.12 30.59
N VAL A 111 -26.31 -18.09 29.51
CA VAL A 111 -24.85 -17.95 29.58
C VAL A 111 -24.44 -16.66 30.29
N ARG A 112 -25.12 -15.53 30.04
CA ARG A 112 -24.87 -14.26 30.73
C ARG A 112 -25.13 -14.36 32.24
N ASN A 113 -26.21 -15.04 32.63
CA ASN A 113 -26.53 -15.26 34.04
C ASN A 113 -25.48 -16.17 34.70
N ASP A 114 -25.08 -17.25 34.04
CA ASP A 114 -24.04 -18.16 34.53
C ASP A 114 -22.70 -17.44 34.71
N LEU A 115 -22.30 -16.60 33.75
CA LEU A 115 -21.07 -15.81 33.83
C LEU A 115 -21.09 -14.81 35.00
N SER A 116 -22.26 -14.25 35.30
CA SER A 116 -22.45 -13.38 36.46
C SER A 116 -22.35 -14.14 37.79
N GLY A 117 -22.78 -15.41 37.82
CA GLY A 117 -22.62 -16.33 38.94
C GLY A 117 -21.15 -16.67 39.17
N VAL A 118 -20.45 -17.12 38.13
CA VAL A 118 -19.01 -17.40 38.17
C VAL A 118 -18.23 -16.18 38.67
N ARG A 119 -18.58 -14.97 38.25
CA ARG A 119 -17.91 -13.74 38.72
C ARG A 119 -18.12 -13.49 40.23
N LYS A 120 -19.29 -13.82 40.78
CA LYS A 120 -19.54 -13.74 42.23
C LYS A 120 -18.74 -14.81 42.98
N ASP A 121 -18.66 -16.01 42.42
CA ASP A 121 -17.92 -17.12 43.01
C ASP A 121 -16.42 -16.82 43.06
N VAL A 122 -15.86 -16.23 42.00
CA VAL A 122 -14.47 -15.75 41.98
C VAL A 122 -14.22 -14.72 43.08
N LYS A 123 -15.10 -13.72 43.25
CA LYS A 123 -14.96 -12.74 44.35
C LYS A 123 -15.09 -13.37 45.74
N SER A 124 -15.97 -14.36 45.89
CA SER A 124 -16.12 -15.12 47.13
C SER A 124 -14.84 -15.91 47.45
N LEU A 125 -14.26 -16.55 46.43
CA LEU A 125 -12.97 -17.24 46.52
C LEU A 125 -11.84 -16.28 46.89
N GLU A 126 -11.76 -15.10 46.28
CA GLU A 126 -10.78 -14.06 46.64
C GLU A 126 -10.90 -13.64 48.11
N ASN A 127 -12.10 -13.35 48.60
CA ASN A 127 -12.32 -13.00 50.01
C ASN A 127 -11.94 -14.14 50.97
N ARG A 128 -12.22 -15.39 50.58
CA ARG A 128 -11.82 -16.57 51.37
C ARG A 128 -10.31 -16.74 51.37
N LEU A 129 -9.65 -16.56 50.23
CA LEU A 129 -8.19 -16.61 50.13
C LEU A 129 -7.56 -15.55 51.04
N PHE A 130 -8.08 -14.32 51.01
CA PHE A 130 -7.63 -13.22 51.86
C PHE A 130 -7.80 -13.52 53.36
N SER A 131 -8.88 -14.22 53.72
CA SER A 131 -9.15 -14.63 55.10
C SER A 131 -8.21 -15.74 55.57
N VAL A 132 -7.89 -16.70 54.69
CA VAL A 132 -6.93 -17.78 54.98
C VAL A 132 -5.52 -17.20 55.15
N GLU A 133 -5.12 -16.27 54.27
CA GLU A 133 -3.81 -15.61 54.33
C GLU A 133 -3.66 -14.73 55.60
N ALA A 134 -4.74 -14.10 56.05
CA ALA A 134 -4.78 -13.38 57.32
C ALA A 134 -4.65 -14.32 58.54
N ILE A 135 -5.25 -15.51 58.50
CA ILE A 135 -5.10 -16.52 59.56
C ILE A 135 -3.65 -17.01 59.61
N ASP A 136 -3.02 -17.27 58.48
CA ASP A 136 -1.62 -17.74 58.42
C ASP A 136 -0.63 -16.70 58.96
N ARG A 137 -0.86 -15.41 58.69
CA ARG A 137 -0.12 -14.32 59.35
C ARG A 137 -0.35 -14.27 60.85
N ASN A 138 -1.59 -14.45 61.33
CA ASN A 138 -1.90 -14.35 62.76
C ASN A 138 -1.34 -15.52 63.59
N VAL A 139 -1.25 -16.72 62.98
CA VAL A 139 -0.58 -17.88 63.58
C VAL A 139 0.93 -17.64 63.70
N ASN A 140 1.54 -16.93 62.73
CA ASN A 140 2.97 -16.59 62.78
C ASN A 140 3.28 -15.46 63.79
N TYR A 141 2.34 -14.54 64.05
CA TYR A 141 2.47 -13.50 65.09
C TYR A 141 2.29 -14.02 66.52
N GLN A 142 1.55 -15.11 66.75
CA GLN A 142 1.45 -15.73 68.09
C GLN A 142 2.70 -16.54 68.49
N LYS A 143 3.60 -16.88 67.55
CA LYS A 143 4.86 -17.56 67.86
C LYS A 143 6.01 -16.60 68.23
N ALA A 144 5.77 -15.28 68.18
CA ALA A 144 6.73 -14.27 68.60
C ALA A 144 6.03 -13.16 69.40
N ALA A 145 5.76 -13.42 70.67
CA ALA A 145 5.68 -12.34 71.65
C ALA A 145 7.12 -11.96 72.07
N PRO A 146 7.40 -10.66 72.25
CA PRO A 146 7.31 -10.16 73.62
C PRO A 146 6.46 -8.88 73.75
N ALA A 147 6.04 -8.69 75.00
CA ALA A 147 5.19 -7.61 75.50
C ALA A 147 5.77 -6.21 75.31
N LYS A 148 4.91 -5.21 75.05
CA LYS A 148 4.46 -4.21 76.06
C LYS A 148 3.68 -3.03 75.42
N GLN A 149 2.63 -2.66 76.17
CA GLN A 149 2.15 -1.30 76.50
C GLN A 149 1.36 -0.46 75.48
N ASP A 150 0.09 -0.26 75.85
CA ASP A 150 -0.56 1.04 76.10
C ASP A 150 -0.28 2.19 75.13
N THR A 151 -1.26 2.50 74.28
CA THR A 151 -1.96 3.80 74.28
C THR A 151 -3.08 3.83 73.23
N ALA A 152 -4.30 4.07 73.68
CA ALA A 152 -5.36 4.72 72.89
C ALA A 152 -5.22 6.26 73.08
N PRO A 153 -5.99 7.15 72.41
CA PRO A 153 -7.08 6.95 71.43
C PRO A 153 -7.01 7.89 70.20
N ALA A 154 -7.92 7.76 69.24
CA ALA A 154 -8.79 8.86 68.75
C ALA A 154 -9.50 8.53 67.42
N GLN A 155 -10.81 8.80 67.42
CA GLN A 155 -11.73 8.79 66.28
C GLN A 155 -11.66 10.12 65.52
N GLN A 156 -11.79 10.08 64.19
CA GLN A 156 -12.31 11.18 63.35
C GLN A 156 -12.75 10.54 62.01
N GLN A 157 -14.03 10.26 61.77
CA GLN A 157 -15.12 11.13 61.27
C GLN A 157 -14.90 11.79 59.89
N ALA A 158 -15.95 11.63 59.08
CA ALA A 158 -16.12 11.91 57.66
C ALA A 158 -15.95 13.37 57.21
N GLN A 159 -15.59 13.60 55.93
CA GLN A 159 -16.55 13.95 54.86
C GLN A 159 -15.87 14.24 53.50
N PRO A 160 -16.62 14.15 52.38
CA PRO A 160 -16.16 14.41 51.02
C PRO A 160 -16.32 15.90 50.64
N GLN A 161 -15.39 16.43 49.85
CA GLN A 161 -15.55 17.73 49.20
C GLN A 161 -15.59 17.58 47.68
N ASP A 162 -16.77 17.91 47.16
CA ASP A 162 -17.08 18.28 45.80
C ASP A 162 -16.73 19.78 45.64
N THR A 163 -15.96 20.16 44.62
CA THR A 163 -15.96 21.54 44.13
C THR A 163 -15.60 21.57 42.64
N SER A 164 -16.51 22.21 41.92
CA SER A 164 -16.60 22.42 40.49
C SER A 164 -15.89 23.70 40.02
N MET A 165 -15.98 23.94 38.69
CA MET A 165 -15.67 25.16 37.92
C MET A 165 -14.22 25.25 37.41
N GLN A 166 -13.89 25.09 36.12
CA GLN A 166 -14.36 25.78 34.90
C GLN A 166 -13.98 27.27 34.89
N ASN A 167 -12.93 27.64 34.14
CA ASN A 167 -13.03 28.76 33.19
C ASN A 167 -11.81 28.89 32.28
N ASP A 168 -12.13 29.05 30.99
CA ASP A 168 -11.33 29.57 29.90
C ASP A 168 -10.72 30.93 30.21
N THR A 169 -9.55 31.20 29.64
CA THR A 169 -9.18 32.54 29.13
C THR A 169 -7.95 32.46 28.22
N ALA A 170 -8.19 32.43 26.91
CA ALA A 170 -7.38 33.16 25.93
C ALA A 170 -8.10 34.50 25.70
N PRO A 171 -7.40 35.65 25.53
CA PRO A 171 -7.00 36.04 24.18
C PRO A 171 -5.77 37.00 24.08
N THR A 172 -5.34 37.24 22.83
CA THR A 172 -4.59 38.43 22.36
C THR A 172 -3.10 38.48 22.71
N GLY A 173 -2.15 38.72 21.81
CA GLY A 173 -2.25 39.12 20.41
C GLY A 173 -0.88 39.36 19.76
N THR A 174 -1.04 39.71 18.50
CA THR A 174 -0.16 40.19 17.42
C THR A 174 1.09 41.00 17.78
N SER A 175 2.22 40.67 17.12
CA SER A 175 3.28 41.57 16.56
C SER A 175 4.24 40.69 15.74
N GLN A 176 4.20 40.63 14.40
CA GLN A 176 4.78 41.53 13.38
C GLN A 176 6.29 41.85 13.50
N THR A 177 6.98 41.61 12.36
CA THR A 177 8.28 42.14 11.88
C THR A 177 9.52 41.45 12.47
N SER A 178 10.51 40.96 11.71
CA SER A 178 11.13 41.54 10.52
C SER A 178 11.75 40.51 9.57
N ALA A 179 11.81 40.90 8.30
CA ALA A 179 12.69 40.36 7.29
C ALA A 179 14.16 40.62 7.65
N ASP A 180 15.03 39.64 7.44
CA ASP A 180 16.42 39.89 7.11
C ASP A 180 16.88 38.93 6.03
N VAL A 181 17.66 39.51 5.12
CA VAL A 181 18.19 38.96 3.88
C VAL A 181 19.51 38.28 4.21
N GLN A 182 19.65 36.99 3.91
CA GLN A 182 20.96 36.41 3.65
C GLN A 182 20.95 35.58 2.37
N THR A 183 21.32 36.29 1.30
CA THR A 183 21.94 35.72 0.11
C THR A 183 23.31 35.18 0.51
N GLY A 184 23.52 33.87 0.37
CA GLY A 184 24.80 33.25 0.68
C GLY A 184 24.93 31.82 0.19
N ASN A 185 25.79 31.67 -0.83
CA ASN A 185 26.48 30.45 -1.24
C ASN A 185 25.75 29.36 -2.04
N LEU A 186 26.00 29.40 -3.36
CA LEU A 186 26.03 28.27 -4.27
C LEU A 186 27.13 27.29 -3.81
N GLY A 187 26.73 26.34 -2.97
CA GLY A 187 27.50 25.14 -2.65
C GLY A 187 27.16 24.02 -3.63
N THR A 188 28.20 23.51 -4.28
CA THR A 188 28.29 22.31 -5.11
C THR A 188 27.36 21.16 -4.64
N PRO A 189 26.67 20.43 -5.54
CA PRO A 189 25.92 19.25 -5.14
C PRO A 189 26.91 18.17 -4.67
N VAL A 190 27.00 18.00 -3.35
CA VAL A 190 27.66 16.84 -2.76
C VAL A 190 26.76 15.66 -3.04
N SER A 191 27.15 14.84 -4.03
CA SER A 191 26.68 13.47 -4.16
C SER A 191 27.13 12.71 -2.92
N GLN A 192 26.31 12.77 -1.87
CA GLN A 192 26.51 11.97 -0.66
C GLN A 192 26.17 10.53 -1.02
N ALA A 193 27.20 9.77 -1.44
CA ALA A 193 27.17 8.34 -1.24
C ALA A 193 27.10 8.13 0.28
N MET A 194 25.94 7.67 0.76
CA MET A 194 25.73 7.44 2.19
C MET A 194 26.76 6.42 2.69
N PRO A 195 27.40 6.66 3.86
CA PRO A 195 28.25 5.67 4.49
C PRO A 195 27.40 4.45 4.88
N ALA A 196 27.93 3.26 4.63
CA ALA A 196 27.30 1.99 5.00
C ALA A 196 27.33 1.81 6.52
N SER A 197 26.41 2.44 7.24
CA SER A 197 25.93 1.91 8.52
C SER A 197 25.03 0.71 8.21
N ASP A 198 25.20 -0.41 8.92
CA ASP A 198 24.30 -1.60 8.89
C ASP A 198 22.86 -1.30 9.36
N GLN A 199 22.46 -0.03 9.37
CA GLN A 199 21.15 0.42 9.79
C GLN A 199 20.19 0.34 8.60
N THR A 200 19.24 -0.58 8.68
CA THR A 200 18.11 -0.66 7.75
C THR A 200 17.19 0.54 7.99
N TYR A 201 16.93 1.30 6.93
CA TYR A 201 15.92 2.36 6.94
C TYR A 201 14.60 1.85 6.35
N TYR A 202 13.52 2.45 6.80
CA TYR A 202 12.16 2.17 6.34
C TYR A 202 11.65 3.28 5.42
N GLY A 203 10.64 2.95 4.63
CA GLY A 203 9.99 3.89 3.71
C GLY A 203 8.58 3.45 3.36
N ALA A 204 7.90 4.29 2.57
CA ALA A 204 6.54 4.02 2.10
C ALA A 204 6.54 3.75 0.58
N HIS A 205 5.99 2.61 0.17
CA HIS A 205 5.69 2.27 -1.21
C HIS A 205 4.38 2.93 -1.63
N LEU A 206 4.46 3.93 -2.52
CA LEU A 206 3.31 4.74 -2.92
C LEU A 206 2.66 4.27 -4.23
N ALA A 207 3.46 3.73 -5.16
CA ALA A 207 2.96 3.29 -6.46
C ALA A 207 3.97 2.38 -7.17
N SER A 208 3.47 1.59 -8.13
CA SER A 208 4.28 0.75 -9.04
C SER A 208 4.04 1.16 -10.49
N TYR A 209 5.12 1.34 -11.25
CA TYR A 209 5.10 1.82 -12.63
C TYR A 209 5.80 0.84 -13.58
N ARG A 210 5.62 1.04 -14.90
CA ARG A 210 6.25 0.22 -15.95
C ARG A 210 7.49 0.87 -16.57
N SER A 211 7.70 2.17 -16.38
CA SER A 211 8.86 2.90 -16.92
C SER A 211 9.34 3.99 -15.97
N LYS A 212 10.60 4.42 -16.12
CA LYS A 212 11.18 5.49 -15.27
C LYS A 212 10.46 6.83 -15.46
N ASP A 213 10.05 7.16 -16.69
CA ASP A 213 9.29 8.40 -16.97
C ASP A 213 7.96 8.44 -16.19
N GLN A 214 7.28 7.29 -16.07
CA GLN A 214 6.07 7.19 -15.26
C GLN A 214 6.34 7.38 -13.77
N VAL A 215 7.49 6.90 -13.28
CA VAL A 215 7.90 7.13 -11.88
C VAL A 215 8.12 8.63 -11.64
N SER A 216 8.85 9.32 -12.51
CA SER A 216 9.15 10.75 -12.35
C SER A 216 7.88 11.61 -12.42
N GLY A 217 6.99 11.32 -13.38
CA GLY A 217 5.69 11.99 -13.49
C GLY A 217 4.78 11.67 -12.30
N GLY A 218 4.74 10.41 -11.88
CA GLY A 218 3.99 9.93 -10.74
C GLY A 218 4.42 10.56 -9.41
N TRP A 219 5.73 10.63 -9.17
CA TRP A 219 6.31 11.32 -8.02
C TRP A 219 5.91 12.79 -7.99
N SER A 220 6.03 13.48 -9.12
CA SER A 220 5.64 14.90 -9.23
C SER A 220 4.16 15.12 -8.91
N ALA A 221 3.28 14.19 -9.28
CA ALA A 221 1.87 14.26 -8.96
C ALA A 221 1.59 13.98 -7.48
N LEU A 222 2.21 12.93 -6.92
CA LEU A 222 2.08 12.55 -5.51
C LEU A 222 2.61 13.66 -4.58
N TYR A 223 3.77 14.23 -4.89
CA TYR A 223 4.36 15.31 -4.09
C TYR A 223 3.46 16.57 -4.07
N ARG A 224 2.79 16.90 -5.18
CA ARG A 224 1.83 18.01 -5.19
C ARG A 224 0.56 17.72 -4.38
N ALA A 225 0.13 16.47 -4.34
CA ALA A 225 -1.07 16.06 -3.62
C ALA A 225 -0.84 15.93 -2.10
N PHE A 226 0.37 15.49 -1.70
CA PHE A 226 0.73 15.13 -0.32
C PHE A 226 1.99 15.87 0.13
N SER A 227 2.12 17.15 -0.22
CA SER A 227 3.34 17.92 0.03
C SER A 227 3.71 17.98 1.51
N ASN A 228 2.72 18.01 2.40
CA ASN A 228 2.94 18.13 3.84
C ASN A 228 3.47 16.82 4.42
N GLU A 229 2.95 15.68 3.96
CA GLU A 229 3.34 14.35 4.41
C GLU A 229 4.68 13.89 3.80
N LEU A 230 5.00 14.37 2.59
CA LEU A 230 6.20 13.99 1.84
C LEU A 230 7.36 14.99 1.98
N GLU A 231 7.20 16.04 2.78
CA GLU A 231 8.24 17.04 3.00
C GLU A 231 9.49 16.41 3.63
N GLY A 232 10.67 16.74 3.09
CA GLY A 232 11.95 16.21 3.56
C GLY A 232 12.24 14.75 3.19
N LEU A 233 11.26 14.02 2.63
CA LEU A 233 11.46 12.66 2.14
C LEU A 233 11.99 12.65 0.71
N GLN A 234 12.84 11.66 0.45
CA GLN A 234 13.48 11.40 -0.83
C GLN A 234 12.87 10.17 -1.50
N PRO A 235 12.59 10.22 -2.81
CA PRO A 235 12.08 9.08 -3.55
C PRO A 235 13.19 8.18 -4.10
N LEU A 236 13.01 6.87 -3.99
CA LEU A 236 13.81 5.83 -4.62
C LEU A 236 12.95 4.92 -5.52
N ILE A 237 13.61 4.29 -6.48
CA ILE A 237 13.07 3.31 -7.40
C ILE A 237 13.59 1.93 -7.02
N TYR A 238 12.69 1.06 -6.55
CA TYR A 238 12.99 -0.35 -6.35
C TYR A 238 12.46 -1.18 -7.53
N THR A 239 13.36 -1.89 -8.22
CA THR A 239 13.00 -2.72 -9.36
C THR A 239 12.59 -4.12 -8.89
N GLN A 240 11.37 -4.54 -9.20
CA GLN A 240 10.88 -5.87 -8.90
C GLN A 240 10.41 -6.57 -10.17
N SER A 241 10.93 -7.77 -10.42
CA SER A 241 10.48 -8.64 -11.50
C SER A 241 9.62 -9.78 -10.93
N GLN A 242 8.50 -10.06 -11.60
CA GLN A 242 7.62 -11.17 -11.25
C GLN A 242 7.34 -12.03 -12.49
N ASP A 243 7.53 -13.34 -12.35
CA ASP A 243 7.33 -14.29 -13.44
C ASP A 243 5.89 -14.20 -13.98
N GLY A 244 5.78 -14.14 -15.31
CA GLY A 244 4.49 -14.04 -16.02
C GLY A 244 3.82 -12.66 -16.03
N ILE A 245 4.25 -11.72 -15.17
CA ILE A 245 3.62 -10.38 -15.03
C ILE A 245 4.60 -9.27 -15.48
N GLY A 246 5.89 -9.56 -15.49
CA GLY A 246 6.97 -8.69 -15.95
C GLY A 246 7.60 -7.87 -14.83
N THR A 247 8.35 -6.84 -15.23
CA THR A 247 9.06 -5.94 -14.30
C THR A 247 8.20 -4.73 -13.94
N PHE A 248 8.29 -4.33 -12.68
CA PHE A 248 7.68 -3.12 -12.12
C PHE A 248 8.75 -2.30 -11.40
N LEU A 249 8.53 -0.98 -11.42
CA LEU A 249 9.34 0.00 -10.73
C LEU A 249 8.52 0.56 -9.58
N ARG A 250 8.85 0.17 -8.36
CA ARG A 250 8.18 0.65 -7.14
C ARG A 250 8.78 1.99 -6.73
N LEU A 251 7.91 2.97 -6.49
CA LEU A 251 8.27 4.25 -5.92
C LEU A 251 8.21 4.15 -4.39
N ILE A 252 9.38 4.20 -3.76
CA ILE A 252 9.54 4.16 -2.30
C ILE A 252 9.99 5.54 -1.82
N VAL A 253 9.42 6.04 -0.71
CA VAL A 253 9.83 7.34 -0.12
C VAL A 253 10.34 7.16 1.30
N GLY A 254 11.40 7.88 1.67
CA GLY A 254 12.07 7.80 2.97
C GLY A 254 13.28 8.73 3.02
N PRO A 255 14.33 8.47 3.82
CA PRO A 255 14.44 7.41 4.83
C PRO A 255 13.62 7.72 6.10
N LEU A 256 13.12 6.67 6.73
CA LEU A 256 12.50 6.71 8.06
C LEU A 256 13.25 5.74 8.98
N GLU A 257 13.49 6.14 10.23
CA GLU A 257 14.31 5.35 11.16
C GLU A 257 13.59 4.11 11.69
N ARG A 258 12.26 4.19 11.81
CA ARG A 258 11.43 3.12 12.38
C ARG A 258 10.29 2.74 11.45
N GLU A 259 9.87 1.50 11.56
CA GLU A 259 8.74 0.97 10.79
C GLU A 259 7.44 1.71 11.11
N GLU A 260 7.23 2.08 12.38
CA GLU A 260 6.01 2.78 12.82
C GLU A 260 5.87 4.16 12.18
N ASP A 261 7.00 4.82 11.87
CA ASP A 261 6.99 6.14 11.21
C ASP A 261 6.53 5.99 9.74
N ALA A 262 6.87 4.89 9.08
CA ALA A 262 6.39 4.58 7.73
C ALA A 262 4.90 4.20 7.70
N GLU A 263 4.43 3.50 8.74
CA GLU A 263 3.02 3.17 8.89
C GLU A 263 2.18 4.44 9.13
N LEU A 264 2.63 5.32 10.03
CA LEU A 264 1.99 6.61 10.29
C LEU A 264 1.95 7.50 9.03
N LEU A 265 3.02 7.53 8.24
CA LEU A 265 3.04 8.20 6.94
C LEU A 265 1.94 7.66 6.02
N CYS A 266 1.80 6.33 5.93
CA CYS A 266 0.76 5.71 5.11
C CYS A 266 -0.66 5.94 5.63
N GLU A 267 -0.87 6.04 6.94
CA GLU A 267 -2.15 6.44 7.53
C GLU A 267 -2.51 7.88 7.16
N ASN A 268 -1.56 8.81 7.28
CA ASN A 268 -1.76 10.22 6.95
C ASN A 268 -2.10 10.41 5.47
N ILE A 269 -1.35 9.79 4.56
CA ILE A 269 -1.62 9.85 3.10
C ILE A 269 -3.01 9.31 2.75
N ARG A 270 -3.44 8.21 3.39
CA ARG A 270 -4.80 7.67 3.18
C ARG A 270 -5.87 8.57 3.77
N ALA A 271 -5.61 9.20 4.93
CA ALA A 271 -6.54 10.13 5.55
C ALA A 271 -6.75 11.40 4.72
N SER A 272 -5.70 11.93 4.08
CA SER A 272 -5.78 13.14 3.24
C SER A 272 -6.20 12.85 1.80
N GLY A 273 -5.81 11.70 1.24
CA GLY A 273 -6.02 11.34 -0.17
C GLY A 273 -7.10 10.31 -0.45
N GLY A 274 -7.76 9.77 0.57
CA GLY A 274 -8.74 8.70 0.43
C GLY A 274 -8.07 7.36 0.06
N GLU A 275 -8.27 6.91 -1.18
CA GLU A 275 -7.86 5.58 -1.65
C GLU A 275 -6.41 5.52 -2.17
N GLN A 276 -5.58 6.53 -1.89
CA GLN A 276 -4.18 6.51 -2.30
C GLN A 276 -3.47 5.27 -1.72
N TYR A 277 -2.90 4.46 -2.62
CA TYR A 277 -2.12 3.29 -2.21
C TYR A 277 -0.89 3.74 -1.42
N CYS A 278 -0.69 3.11 -0.25
CA CYS A 278 0.51 3.24 0.54
C CYS A 278 0.73 1.95 1.34
N ARG A 279 1.97 1.44 1.35
CA ARG A 279 2.39 0.34 2.22
C ARG A 279 3.80 0.56 2.75
N VAL A 280 4.04 0.09 3.96
CA VAL A 280 5.39 0.04 4.55
C VAL A 280 6.30 -0.85 3.71
N SER A 281 7.56 -0.43 3.55
CA SER A 281 8.62 -1.13 2.83
C SER A 281 9.98 -0.76 3.43
N GLU A 282 11.01 -1.55 3.15
CA GLU A 282 12.40 -1.11 3.33
C GLU A 282 12.71 0.05 2.37
N TYR A 283 13.49 1.03 2.83
CA TYR A 283 13.96 2.15 2.03
C TYR A 283 15.21 1.75 1.25
N GLN A 284 14.98 1.16 0.08
CA GLN A 284 16.03 0.69 -0.82
C GLN A 284 15.68 0.96 -2.29
N GLY A 285 16.70 1.06 -3.12
CA GLY A 285 16.55 1.31 -4.55
C GLY A 285 17.54 2.35 -5.08
N GLU A 286 17.28 2.82 -6.28
CA GLU A 286 18.08 3.87 -6.93
C GLU A 286 17.34 5.21 -6.92
N PRO A 287 18.02 6.36 -6.78
CA PRO A 287 17.37 7.66 -6.92
C PRO A 287 16.67 7.84 -8.28
N ILE A 288 15.56 8.59 -8.29
CA ILE A 288 14.96 9.04 -9.54
C ILE A 288 15.97 9.96 -10.26
N LYS A 289 16.32 9.62 -11.50
CA LYS A 289 17.22 10.40 -12.37
C LYS A 289 16.43 11.20 -13.39
#